data_AF-A0A843GQH2-F1
#
_entry.id   AF-A0A843GQH2-F1
#
_cell.length_a   1.000
_cell.length_b   1.000
_cell.length_c   1.000
_cell.angle_alpha   90.00
_cell.angle_beta   90.00
_cell.angle_gamma   90.00
#
_symmetry.space_group_name_H-M   'P 1'
#
loop_
_entity.id
_entity.type
_entity.pdbx_description
1 polymer ?
#
loop_
_entity_poly.entity_id
_entity_poly.type
_entity_poly.pdbx_seq_one_letter_code
_entity_poly.pdbx_strand_id
1 'polypeptide(L)'
;MNITYNNMQLASNLITFTDIPNILKVEDEDGGTYATMTFQFIADFSTATTADNQWYITFLGETISNVLNPNNALNKNFYVSNSTTSTAASVARALRNCPTVAANFNIEHDTNMVILTAKAVGTIWSTAQNYLDYNISSTYMTAIGTDGSAISDLYGSKIDVDVYADSEYVTTLEKNFYGGEAAFNMSPVITTFAEYGKIVPYTFRVSTIKNGIYQLLGNIDTNYASVGYMCNQGNKYLFNDYSNIAQNYSRGANQDADNNTILYLYKPEIDISLYTGNEGGFTYQIDYLDSAFNRINSYVISSTTRCNSNSLIDLKYILNHSGYAYFQQAFYIDLTIGNTKIRYKVIKPIKATEYYQRVYWRNSYGGISFFDFTGQKSETRDLTVDTYEKNIFGYYTDSFADKPLNELERSYDNKVKYTVTLKSHLFENDGKYIFNDLLQSGNIWTEINGEFYTILIDSLSVDETDNNNVYEATLKYHYSQEPSII
;
A
#
# COMPACT_ATOMS: atom_id res chain seq x y z
N MET A 1 6.69 1.24 24.40
CA MET A 1 6.98 1.06 22.97
C MET A 1 6.22 -0.11 22.37
N ASN A 2 5.34 0.18 21.41
CA ASN A 2 4.55 -0.79 20.67
C ASN A 2 4.79 -0.62 19.17
N ILE A 3 5.33 -1.64 18.51
CA ILE A 3 5.32 -1.72 17.04
C ILE A 3 4.07 -2.50 16.66
N THR A 4 3.20 -1.90 15.86
CA THR A 4 2.01 -2.58 15.34
C THR A 4 2.02 -2.53 13.82
N TYR A 5 1.55 -3.60 13.19
CA TYR A 5 1.31 -3.64 11.76
C TYR A 5 -0.14 -3.99 11.53
N ASN A 6 -0.87 -3.14 10.80
CA ASN A 6 -2.30 -3.31 10.57
C ASN A 6 -3.10 -3.44 11.89
N ASN A 7 -2.69 -2.70 12.93
CA ASN A 7 -3.19 -2.74 14.30
C ASN A 7 -2.98 -4.08 15.04
N MET A 8 -2.13 -4.96 14.51
CA MET A 8 -1.72 -6.19 15.17
C MET A 8 -0.33 -6.02 15.78
N GLN A 9 -0.18 -6.39 17.06
CA GLN A 9 1.13 -6.58 17.67
C GLN A 9 1.70 -7.92 17.19
N LEU A 10 3.00 -7.97 16.87
CA LEU A 10 3.68 -9.19 16.42
C LEU A 10 2.97 -9.86 15.22
N ALA A 11 2.52 -9.06 14.24
CA ALA A 11 1.88 -9.57 13.03
C ALA A 11 2.79 -10.60 12.34
N SER A 12 2.28 -11.80 12.17
CA SER A 12 2.98 -12.94 11.59
C SER A 12 1.98 -13.83 10.84
N ASN A 13 2.47 -14.56 9.83
CA ASN A 13 1.69 -15.38 8.91
C ASN A 13 0.58 -14.61 8.17
N LEU A 14 0.68 -13.29 8.06
CA LEU A 14 -0.34 -12.46 7.43
C LEU A 14 -0.16 -12.44 5.91
N ILE A 15 -1.24 -12.64 5.16
CA ILE A 15 -1.31 -12.31 3.74
C ILE A 15 -1.86 -10.88 3.64
N THR A 16 -1.01 -9.97 3.16
CA THR A 16 -1.35 -8.59 2.88
C THR A 16 -1.54 -8.34 1.41
N PHE A 17 -2.53 -7.51 1.11
CA PHE A 17 -2.95 -7.20 -0.25
C PHE A 17 -2.51 -5.79 -0.64
N THR A 18 -2.08 -5.63 -1.89
CA THR A 18 -1.56 -4.37 -2.43
C THR A 18 -2.55 -3.22 -2.36
N ASP A 19 -3.83 -3.51 -2.58
CA ASP A 19 -4.87 -2.50 -2.74
C ASP A 19 -5.63 -2.24 -1.43
N ILE A 20 -5.08 -2.71 -0.31
CA ILE A 20 -5.52 -2.39 1.05
C ILE A 20 -4.45 -1.50 1.71
N PRO A 21 -4.85 -0.50 2.53
CA PRO A 21 -3.89 0.23 3.36
C PRO A 21 -3.15 -0.71 4.32
N ASN A 22 -1.83 -0.77 4.18
CA ASN A 22 -0.93 -1.52 5.03
C ASN A 22 -0.16 -0.54 5.91
N ILE A 23 -0.54 -0.43 7.18
CA ILE A 23 -0.03 0.62 8.07
C ILE A 23 0.87 0.01 9.15
N LEU A 24 2.14 0.39 9.15
CA LEU A 24 3.07 0.10 10.23
C LEU A 24 3.13 1.30 11.17
N LYS A 25 2.98 1.08 12.47
CA LYS A 25 3.07 2.13 13.49
C LYS A 25 4.12 1.80 14.52
N VAL A 26 4.86 2.83 14.92
CA VAL A 26 5.69 2.84 16.12
C VAL A 26 5.06 3.82 17.09
N GLU A 27 4.60 3.31 18.23
CA GLU A 27 3.96 4.09 19.27
C GLU A 27 4.80 4.02 20.55
N ASP A 28 4.92 5.16 21.24
CA ASP A 28 5.56 5.24 22.54
C ASP A 28 4.93 6.35 23.38
N GLU A 29 5.20 6.35 24.69
CA GLU A 29 4.53 7.26 25.62
C GLU A 29 4.74 8.73 25.25
N ASP A 30 3.64 9.49 25.23
CA ASP A 30 3.66 10.93 25.00
C ASP A 30 3.86 11.70 26.30
N GLY A 31 4.91 12.54 26.35
CA GLY A 31 5.05 13.58 27.36
C GLY A 31 6.44 13.74 27.95
N GLY A 32 6.51 14.58 28.98
CA GLY A 32 7.74 14.95 29.69
C GLY A 32 7.75 16.41 30.12
N THR A 33 8.90 16.90 30.57
CA THR A 33 9.10 18.29 30.96
C THR A 33 10.05 19.01 29.99
N TYR A 34 9.79 20.29 29.75
CA TYR A 34 10.70 21.13 28.99
C TYR A 34 11.90 21.52 29.85
N ALA A 35 13.07 21.57 29.22
CA ALA A 35 14.25 22.12 29.86
C ALA A 35 14.12 23.64 29.94
N THR A 36 14.56 24.22 31.05
CA THR A 36 14.53 25.66 31.26
C THR A 36 15.90 26.20 31.65
N MET A 37 16.30 27.33 31.08
CA MET A 37 17.44 28.13 31.55
C MET A 37 16.92 29.48 32.02
N THR A 38 17.21 29.82 33.27
CA THR A 38 16.80 31.09 33.87
C THR A 38 18.03 31.93 34.20
N PHE A 39 18.13 33.12 33.63
CA PHE A 39 19.08 34.16 34.05
C PHE A 39 18.36 35.11 35.00
N GLN A 40 18.75 35.13 36.27
CA GLN A 40 18.16 36.00 37.29
C GLN A 40 19.13 37.14 37.63
N PHE A 41 18.70 38.37 37.43
CA PHE A 41 19.46 39.58 37.74
C PHE A 41 19.18 40.03 39.19
N ILE A 42 20.18 39.89 40.06
CA ILE A 42 20.05 40.01 41.51
C ILE A 42 20.18 41.47 41.97
N ALA A 43 21.05 42.25 41.33
CA ALA A 43 21.31 43.64 41.68
C ALA A 43 21.62 44.48 40.44
N ASP A 44 21.47 45.80 40.56
CA ASP A 44 21.96 46.76 39.57
C ASP A 44 23.49 46.74 39.53
N PHE A 45 24.04 46.70 38.32
CA PHE A 45 25.48 46.73 38.04
C PHE A 45 25.85 47.67 36.89
N SER A 46 24.97 48.63 36.59
CA SER A 46 25.22 49.69 35.62
C SER A 46 26.50 50.48 35.95
N THR A 47 26.78 50.72 37.23
CA THR A 47 27.99 51.42 37.70
C THR A 47 29.27 50.58 37.62
N ALA A 48 29.15 49.26 37.60
CA ALA A 48 30.28 48.33 37.41
C ALA A 48 30.66 48.16 35.93
N THR A 49 29.87 48.76 35.03
CA THR A 49 30.06 48.69 33.59
C THR A 49 30.91 49.87 33.12
N THR A 50 32.20 49.64 32.88
CA THR A 50 33.16 50.62 32.38
C THR A 50 33.53 50.33 30.93
N ALA A 51 34.25 51.25 30.26
CA ALA A 51 34.77 51.02 28.90
C ALA A 51 35.71 49.80 28.81
N ASP A 52 36.31 49.39 29.94
CA ASP A 52 37.26 48.28 30.04
C ASP A 52 36.60 46.95 30.45
N ASN A 53 35.34 46.97 30.94
CA ASN A 53 34.60 45.79 31.38
C ASN A 53 33.55 45.37 30.33
N GLN A 54 33.89 44.33 29.55
CA GLN A 54 32.94 43.70 28.63
C GLN A 54 32.25 42.52 29.32
N TRP A 55 30.97 42.67 29.65
CA TRP A 55 30.10 41.60 30.12
C TRP A 55 29.53 40.80 28.94
N TYR A 56 29.52 39.49 29.04
CA TYR A 56 28.95 38.62 28.01
C TYR A 56 28.18 37.44 28.60
N ILE A 57 27.29 36.89 27.77
CA ILE A 57 26.62 35.60 27.97
C ILE A 57 26.76 34.82 26.66
N THR A 58 27.41 33.67 26.71
CA THR A 58 27.52 32.70 25.63
C THR A 58 26.63 31.52 25.95
N PHE A 59 25.64 31.27 25.11
CA PHE A 59 24.68 30.17 25.29
C PHE A 59 24.60 29.35 24.00
N LEU A 60 24.87 28.05 24.10
CA LEU A 60 24.94 27.12 22.94
C LEU A 60 25.81 27.65 21.78
N GLY A 61 26.95 28.26 22.11
CA GLY A 61 27.91 28.82 21.15
C GLY A 61 27.55 30.21 20.60
N GLU A 62 26.41 30.78 20.97
CA GLU A 62 26.00 32.14 20.58
C GLU A 62 26.30 33.14 21.70
N THR A 63 27.12 34.16 21.42
CA THR A 63 27.52 35.18 22.40
C THR A 63 26.74 36.47 22.22
N ILE A 64 26.21 36.99 23.33
CA ILE A 64 25.71 38.36 23.45
C ILE A 64 26.62 39.18 24.37
N SER A 65 26.81 40.47 24.09
CA SER A 65 27.71 41.35 24.85
C SER A 65 27.04 42.65 25.26
N ASN A 66 27.50 43.26 26.35
CA ASN A 66 26.98 44.54 26.79
C ASN A 66 27.47 45.70 25.92
N VAL A 67 26.70 46.79 25.91
CA VAL A 67 27.09 48.10 25.38
C VAL A 67 26.81 49.19 26.41
N LEU A 68 27.59 50.28 26.34
CA LEU A 68 27.45 51.42 27.27
C LEU A 68 26.28 52.35 26.91
N ASN A 69 25.87 52.38 25.64
CA ASN A 69 24.81 53.25 25.16
C ASN A 69 23.56 52.43 24.84
N PRO A 70 22.38 52.74 25.41
CA PRO A 70 21.16 52.00 25.14
C PRO A 70 20.76 52.00 23.66
N ASN A 71 21.11 53.04 22.90
CA ASN A 71 20.84 53.11 21.46
C ASN A 71 21.65 52.09 20.65
N ASN A 72 22.74 51.56 21.21
CA ASN A 72 23.58 50.55 20.57
C ASN A 72 23.17 49.11 20.96
N ALA A 73 22.16 48.93 21.81
CA ALA A 73 21.64 47.62 22.23
C ALA A 73 20.72 47.03 21.16
N LEU A 74 21.33 46.72 20.01
CA LEU A 74 20.71 46.17 18.82
C LEU A 74 21.33 44.80 18.52
N ASN A 75 20.59 43.94 17.82
CA ASN A 75 21.01 42.58 17.45
C ASN A 75 21.43 41.77 18.68
N LYS A 76 22.67 41.26 18.71
CA LYS A 76 23.24 40.45 19.80
C LYS A 76 23.83 41.28 20.95
N ASN A 77 23.56 42.58 21.00
CA ASN A 77 24.05 43.46 22.06
C ASN A 77 22.95 43.81 23.07
N PHE A 78 23.30 43.87 24.35
CA PHE A 78 22.38 44.26 25.43
C PHE A 78 22.89 45.48 26.20
N TYR A 79 21.98 46.24 26.81
CA TYR A 79 22.30 47.36 27.68
C TYR A 79 22.09 46.97 29.14
N VAL A 80 23.05 47.35 30.00
CA VAL A 80 22.94 47.22 31.46
C VAL A 80 22.35 48.52 32.00
N SER A 81 21.08 48.47 32.40
CA SER A 81 20.36 49.59 32.99
C SER A 81 20.56 49.63 34.51
N ASN A 82 20.23 50.76 35.11
CA ASN A 82 20.08 50.91 36.56
C ASN A 82 18.89 50.15 37.19
N SER A 83 18.30 49.22 36.43
CA SER A 83 17.14 48.42 36.82
C SER A 83 17.37 47.00 36.30
N THR A 84 17.27 46.04 37.21
CA THR A 84 17.41 44.61 36.89
C THR A 84 16.34 44.18 35.86
N THR A 85 15.15 44.77 35.90
CA THR A 85 14.09 44.51 34.93
C THR A 85 14.41 45.01 33.53
N SER A 86 14.89 46.25 33.42
CA SER A 86 15.29 46.79 32.12
C SER A 86 16.48 46.04 31.53
N THR A 87 17.43 45.61 32.37
CA THR A 87 18.56 44.77 31.96
C THR A 87 18.08 43.40 31.47
N ALA A 88 17.18 42.73 32.21
CA ALA A 88 16.58 41.45 31.79
C ALA A 88 15.85 41.57 30.44
N ALA A 89 15.04 42.62 30.26
CA ALA A 89 14.36 42.88 29.00
C ALA A 89 15.34 43.07 27.83
N SER A 90 16.45 43.79 28.05
CA SER A 90 17.48 43.99 27.04
C SER A 90 18.23 42.70 26.70
N VAL A 91 18.52 41.86 27.70
CA VAL A 91 19.19 40.57 27.52
C VAL A 91 18.28 39.58 26.78
N ALA A 92 17.00 39.49 27.14
CA ALA A 92 16.02 38.66 26.43
C ALA A 92 15.90 39.05 24.96
N ARG A 93 15.90 40.36 24.65
CA ARG A 93 15.90 40.84 23.26
C ARG A 93 17.16 40.41 22.51
N ALA A 94 18.33 40.54 23.13
CA ALA A 94 19.59 40.14 22.51
C ALA A 94 19.62 38.62 22.22
N LEU A 95 19.17 37.78 23.15
CA LEU A 95 19.09 36.32 22.96
C LEU A 95 18.06 35.93 21.88
N ARG A 96 16.94 36.64 21.75
CA ARG A 96 15.98 36.45 20.64
C ARG A 96 16.57 36.77 19.27
N ASN A 97 17.59 37.61 19.20
CA ASN A 97 18.30 37.92 17.97
C ASN A 97 19.46 36.95 17.67
N CYS A 98 19.65 35.91 18.49
CA CYS A 98 20.55 34.79 18.18
C CYS A 98 19.74 33.69 17.46
N PRO A 99 19.93 33.46 16.14
CA PRO A 99 19.08 32.56 15.35
C PRO A 99 19.01 31.14 15.92
N THR A 100 20.15 30.60 16.35
CA THR A 100 20.26 29.26 16.93
C THR A 100 19.49 29.14 18.25
N VAL A 101 19.51 30.18 19.10
CA VAL A 101 18.79 30.19 20.36
C VAL A 101 17.28 30.39 20.12
N ALA A 102 16.90 31.35 19.27
CA ALA A 102 15.49 31.63 18.97
C ALA A 102 14.77 30.49 18.23
N ALA A 103 15.49 29.71 17.42
CA ALA A 103 14.94 28.54 16.76
C ALA A 103 14.52 27.47 17.79
N ASN A 104 15.36 27.23 18.79
CA ASN A 104 15.23 26.11 19.73
C ASN A 104 14.51 26.44 21.04
N PHE A 105 14.37 27.73 21.39
CA PHE A 105 13.83 28.17 22.68
C PHE A 105 12.73 29.22 22.53
N ASN A 106 11.72 29.14 23.40
CA ASN A 106 10.85 30.26 23.72
C ASN A 106 11.57 31.12 24.75
N ILE A 107 11.78 32.41 24.42
CA ILE A 107 12.59 33.32 25.23
C ILE A 107 11.68 34.41 25.77
N GLU A 108 11.51 34.44 27.07
CA GLU A 108 10.66 35.37 27.79
C GLU A 108 11.46 36.15 28.82
N HIS A 109 10.91 37.29 29.24
CA HIS A 109 11.43 38.01 30.40
C HIS A 109 10.27 38.23 31.36
N ASP A 110 10.55 38.07 32.64
CA ASP A 110 9.62 38.36 33.72
C ASP A 110 10.38 39.09 34.81
N THR A 111 9.94 40.31 35.13
CA THR A 111 10.59 41.17 36.13
C THR A 111 12.10 41.17 35.99
N ASN A 112 12.87 40.58 36.90
CA ASN A 112 14.33 40.56 36.88
C ASN A 112 14.93 39.28 36.27
N MET A 113 14.14 38.51 35.52
CA MET A 113 14.54 37.22 34.96
C MET A 113 14.40 37.16 33.44
N VAL A 114 15.26 36.37 32.82
CA VAL A 114 15.13 35.91 31.44
C VAL A 114 14.98 34.40 31.47
N ILE A 115 13.88 33.90 30.93
CA ILE A 115 13.51 32.48 30.96
C ILE A 115 13.56 31.95 29.54
N LEU A 116 14.38 30.94 29.31
CA LEU A 116 14.47 30.20 28.06
C LEU A 116 13.86 28.83 28.29
N THR A 117 12.73 28.55 27.66
CA THR A 117 12.08 27.24 27.69
C THR A 117 12.34 26.53 26.37
N ALA A 118 12.88 25.31 26.41
CA ALA A 118 13.09 24.50 25.22
C ALA A 118 11.76 24.31 24.48
N LYS A 119 11.78 24.38 23.13
CA LYS A 119 10.60 24.01 22.33
C LYS A 119 10.44 22.49 22.21
N ALA A 120 11.49 21.74 22.50
CA ALA A 120 11.50 20.29 22.53
C ALA A 120 11.51 19.77 23.97
N VAL A 121 10.64 18.81 24.26
CA VAL A 121 10.55 18.12 25.58
C VAL A 121 11.81 17.26 25.79
N GLY A 122 12.25 17.09 27.05
CA GLY A 122 13.36 16.18 27.37
C GLY A 122 14.76 16.63 26.94
N THR A 123 14.95 17.93 26.66
CA THR A 123 16.28 18.50 26.46
C THR A 123 17.10 18.42 27.77
N ILE A 124 18.35 17.96 27.71
CA ILE A 124 19.22 17.82 28.90
C ILE A 124 20.44 18.73 28.75
N TRP A 125 20.62 19.68 29.68
CA TRP A 125 21.76 20.61 29.71
C TRP A 125 23.02 19.94 30.25
N SER A 126 22.86 19.09 31.28
CA SER A 126 23.96 18.50 32.04
C SER A 126 24.90 17.62 31.20
N THR A 127 24.46 17.15 30.03
CA THR A 127 25.27 16.37 29.08
C THR A 127 25.98 17.21 28.02
N ALA A 128 25.62 18.48 27.84
CA ALA A 128 26.26 19.37 26.88
C ALA A 128 27.50 20.03 27.52
N GLN A 129 28.72 19.66 27.11
CA GLN A 129 29.92 20.37 27.59
C GLN A 129 29.85 21.85 27.18
N ASN A 130 30.09 22.75 28.13
CA ASN A 130 30.19 24.21 27.91
C ASN A 130 28.95 24.86 27.27
N TYR A 131 27.73 24.39 27.61
CA TYR A 131 26.49 24.96 27.06
C TYR A 131 26.27 26.42 27.47
N LEU A 132 26.90 26.87 28.56
CA LEU A 132 26.81 28.21 29.11
C LEU A 132 28.19 28.70 29.57
N ASP A 133 28.56 29.89 29.15
CA ASP A 133 29.69 30.65 29.68
C ASP A 133 29.29 32.13 29.82
N TYR A 134 29.65 32.76 30.94
CA TYR A 134 29.39 34.17 31.17
C TYR A 134 30.39 34.70 32.19
N ASN A 135 30.77 35.98 32.05
CA ASN A 135 31.69 36.62 32.98
C ASN A 135 31.02 37.59 33.95
N ILE A 136 29.68 37.71 33.93
CA ILE A 136 28.92 38.53 34.88
C ILE A 136 29.06 37.95 36.30
N SER A 137 29.49 38.77 37.26
CA SER A 137 29.66 38.36 38.65
C SER A 137 28.35 37.77 39.23
N SER A 138 28.49 36.74 40.06
CA SER A 138 27.38 36.11 40.79
C SER A 138 26.67 37.05 41.77
N THR A 139 27.30 38.18 42.12
CA THR A 139 26.65 39.26 42.88
C THR A 139 25.54 39.95 42.07
N TYR A 140 25.62 39.89 40.74
CA TYR A 140 24.75 40.62 39.82
C TYR A 140 23.82 39.69 39.03
N MET A 141 24.26 38.49 38.68
CA MET A 141 23.46 37.53 37.92
C MET A 141 23.75 36.08 38.34
N THR A 142 22.70 35.29 38.48
CA THR A 142 22.79 33.83 38.55
C THR A 142 22.13 33.20 37.33
N ALA A 143 22.64 32.05 36.91
CA ALA A 143 22.06 31.23 35.86
C ALA A 143 21.67 29.87 36.45
N ILE A 144 20.43 29.44 36.22
CA ILE A 144 19.89 28.18 36.73
C ILE A 144 19.35 27.38 35.54
N GLY A 145 20.01 26.26 35.25
CA GLY A 145 19.54 25.26 34.30
C GLY A 145 18.74 24.18 35.01
N THR A 146 17.58 23.85 34.47
CA THR A 146 16.80 22.67 34.85
C THR A 146 16.63 21.81 33.62
N ASP A 147 17.12 20.57 33.71
CA ASP A 147 16.97 19.58 32.65
C ASP A 147 15.49 19.24 32.46
N GLY A 148 15.08 19.05 31.21
CA GLY A 148 13.81 18.43 30.89
C GLY A 148 13.91 16.90 31.01
N SER A 149 12.77 16.23 31.11
CA SER A 149 12.67 14.78 30.94
C SER A 149 11.80 14.48 29.73
N ALA A 150 12.16 13.45 28.96
CA ALA A 150 11.23 12.81 28.04
C ALA A 150 10.72 11.55 28.73
N ILE A 151 9.42 11.27 28.59
CA ILE A 151 8.86 9.99 29.05
C ILE A 151 9.19 8.88 28.02
N SER A 152 9.26 9.22 26.73
CA SER A 152 9.68 8.32 25.66
C SER A 152 11.19 8.38 25.40
N ASP A 153 11.81 7.20 25.36
CA ASP A 153 13.20 7.03 24.94
C ASP A 153 13.42 7.32 23.43
N LEU A 154 12.35 7.26 22.63
CA LEU A 154 12.37 7.55 21.19
C LEU A 154 12.24 9.05 20.87
N TYR A 155 11.91 9.90 21.83
CA TYR A 155 11.71 11.33 21.52
C TYR A 155 12.95 11.97 20.89
N GLY A 156 12.76 12.66 19.77
CA GLY A 156 13.82 13.31 19.00
C GLY A 156 14.69 12.34 18.20
N SER A 157 14.31 11.07 18.10
CA SER A 157 14.97 10.11 17.23
C SER A 157 14.41 10.13 15.81
N LYS A 158 15.13 9.50 14.90
CA LYS A 158 14.62 9.11 13.58
C LYS A 158 14.28 7.62 13.62
N ILE A 159 13.08 7.27 13.18
CA ILE A 159 12.64 5.89 12.99
C ILE A 159 12.87 5.51 11.53
N ASP A 160 13.62 4.43 11.33
CA ASP A 160 13.95 3.86 10.04
C ASP A 160 13.29 2.48 9.91
N VAL A 161 12.64 2.25 8.78
CA VAL A 161 11.98 0.98 8.44
C VAL A 161 12.62 0.44 7.17
N ASP A 162 13.51 -0.54 7.34
CA ASP A 162 14.08 -1.27 6.22
C ASP A 162 13.09 -2.34 5.76
N VAL A 163 12.83 -2.36 4.45
CA VAL A 163 11.90 -3.30 3.81
C VAL A 163 12.70 -4.32 3.02
N TYR A 164 12.41 -5.60 3.28
CA TYR A 164 12.99 -6.73 2.57
C TYR A 164 11.89 -7.58 1.92
N ALA A 165 12.14 -8.07 0.71
CA ALA A 165 11.30 -9.04 0.01
C ALA A 165 12.16 -10.24 -0.41
N ASP A 166 11.75 -11.47 -0.13
CA ASP A 166 12.55 -12.69 -0.40
C ASP A 166 14.00 -12.64 0.13
N SER A 167 14.25 -11.88 1.20
CA SER A 167 15.57 -11.56 1.79
C SER A 167 16.39 -10.49 1.07
N GLU A 168 15.91 -9.95 -0.04
CA GLU A 168 16.53 -8.82 -0.74
C GLU A 168 16.07 -7.50 -0.15
N TYR A 169 17.00 -6.56 0.02
CA TYR A 169 16.68 -5.20 0.44
C TYR A 169 15.94 -4.47 -0.68
N VAL A 170 14.79 -3.89 -0.35
CA VAL A 170 13.97 -3.10 -1.28
C VAL A 170 14.22 -1.61 -1.08
N THR A 171 13.98 -1.11 0.13
CA THR A 171 14.07 0.32 0.45
C THR A 171 14.06 0.57 1.96
N THR A 172 14.35 1.81 2.37
CA THR A 172 14.22 2.30 3.75
C THR A 172 13.24 3.47 3.76
N LEU A 173 12.28 3.43 4.67
CA LEU A 173 11.40 4.57 4.97
C LEU A 173 11.84 5.23 6.27
N GLU A 174 11.89 6.55 6.31
CA GLU A 174 12.36 7.30 7.49
C GLU A 174 11.32 8.33 7.97
N LYS A 175 11.15 8.45 9.29
CA LYS A 175 10.37 9.53 9.92
C LYS A 175 10.98 9.96 11.24
N ASN A 176 11.00 11.27 11.51
CA ASN A 176 11.35 11.78 12.83
C ASN A 176 10.22 11.47 13.84
N PHE A 177 10.57 11.06 15.06
CA PHE A 177 9.65 10.78 16.14
C PHE A 177 9.65 11.92 17.17
N TYR A 178 8.49 12.53 17.35
CA TYR A 178 8.29 13.64 18.30
C TYR A 178 7.24 13.31 19.36
N GLY A 179 6.95 12.02 19.57
CA GLY A 179 5.93 11.55 20.50
C GLY A 179 4.74 10.88 19.79
N GLY A 180 4.08 9.99 20.52
CA GLY A 180 2.74 9.49 20.23
C GLY A 180 2.76 8.36 19.24
N GLU A 181 2.80 8.71 17.96
CA GLU A 181 2.92 7.73 16.87
C GLU A 181 3.79 8.22 15.72
N ALA A 182 4.56 7.30 15.16
CA ALA A 182 5.09 7.38 13.80
C ALA A 182 4.46 6.28 12.95
N ALA A 183 3.58 6.67 12.03
CA ALA A 183 2.89 5.75 11.12
C ALA A 183 3.48 5.78 9.71
N PHE A 184 3.72 4.61 9.11
CA PHE A 184 4.21 4.42 7.75
C PHE A 184 3.14 3.72 6.92
N ASN A 185 2.83 4.28 5.75
CA ASN A 185 1.99 3.59 4.76
C ASN A 185 2.89 2.70 3.89
N MET A 186 2.79 1.40 4.11
CA MET A 186 3.60 0.39 3.45
C MET A 186 3.03 -0.05 2.09
N SER A 187 1.76 0.26 1.78
CA SER A 187 1.12 -0.20 0.54
C SER A 187 1.91 0.15 -0.73
N PRO A 188 2.43 1.38 -0.92
CA PRO A 188 3.21 1.71 -2.12
C PRO A 188 4.51 0.93 -2.25
N VAL A 189 5.14 0.55 -1.13
CA VAL A 189 6.37 -0.26 -1.17
C VAL A 189 6.01 -1.73 -1.44
N ILE A 190 4.93 -2.24 -0.84
CA ILE A 190 4.45 -3.60 -1.08
C ILE A 190 4.11 -3.81 -2.57
N THR A 191 3.53 -2.81 -3.23
CA THR A 191 3.22 -2.89 -4.67
C THR A 191 4.44 -3.06 -5.57
N THR A 192 5.66 -2.74 -5.11
CA THR A 192 6.86 -2.83 -5.96
C THR A 192 7.41 -4.25 -6.07
N PHE A 193 7.01 -5.15 -5.17
CA PHE A 193 7.51 -6.53 -5.14
C PHE A 193 6.38 -7.59 -5.10
N ALA A 194 5.13 -7.18 -4.91
CA ALA A 194 3.99 -8.08 -5.07
C ALA A 194 3.80 -8.46 -6.55
N GLU A 195 3.44 -9.72 -6.79
CA GLU A 195 3.24 -10.24 -8.14
C GLU A 195 1.97 -11.08 -8.24
N TYR A 196 1.36 -11.10 -9.43
CA TYR A 196 0.15 -11.88 -9.69
C TYR A 196 0.45 -13.39 -9.62
N GLY A 197 -0.47 -14.14 -9.02
CA GLY A 197 -0.39 -15.61 -8.99
C GLY A 197 0.64 -16.19 -8.02
N LYS A 198 1.31 -15.36 -7.21
CA LYS A 198 2.15 -15.83 -6.10
C LYS A 198 1.95 -14.98 -4.85
N ILE A 199 2.54 -15.46 -3.75
CA ILE A 199 2.76 -14.65 -2.56
C ILE A 199 4.26 -14.46 -2.36
N VAL A 200 4.65 -13.25 -1.96
CA VAL A 200 6.05 -12.87 -1.79
C VAL A 200 6.30 -12.60 -0.31
N PRO A 201 7.14 -13.38 0.39
CA PRO A 201 7.47 -13.11 1.78
C PRO A 201 8.23 -11.80 1.92
N TYR A 202 7.92 -11.04 2.97
CA TYR A 202 8.61 -9.80 3.28
C TYR A 202 8.90 -9.65 4.77
N THR A 203 9.79 -8.72 5.08
CA THR A 203 10.14 -8.34 6.45
C THR A 203 10.31 -6.84 6.55
N PHE A 204 9.77 -6.24 7.60
CA PHE A 204 10.07 -4.87 8.01
C PHE A 204 10.97 -4.90 9.24
N ARG A 205 12.15 -4.32 9.12
CA ARG A 205 13.08 -4.14 10.22
C ARG A 205 12.99 -2.70 10.71
N VAL A 206 12.50 -2.52 11.93
CA VAL A 206 12.23 -1.20 12.50
C VAL A 206 13.33 -0.84 13.47
N SER A 207 13.99 0.28 13.21
CA SER A 207 15.12 0.76 13.99
C SER A 207 15.00 2.25 14.29
N THR A 208 15.83 2.73 15.19
CA THR A 208 15.92 4.14 15.57
C THR A 208 17.36 4.62 15.52
N ILE A 209 17.54 5.86 15.10
CA ILE A 209 18.80 6.59 15.20
C ILE A 209 18.59 7.78 16.14
N LYS A 210 19.33 7.81 17.24
CA LYS A 210 19.32 8.92 18.21
C LYS A 210 20.76 9.30 18.53
N ASN A 211 21.12 10.58 18.36
CA ASN A 211 22.48 11.08 18.59
C ASN A 211 23.59 10.27 17.89
N GLY A 212 23.30 9.78 16.66
CA GLY A 212 24.22 8.95 15.88
C GLY A 212 24.33 7.49 16.34
N ILE A 213 23.56 7.07 17.35
CA ILE A 213 23.50 5.68 17.82
C ILE A 213 22.32 4.98 17.16
N TYR A 214 22.60 3.87 16.50
CA TYR A 214 21.61 2.96 15.93
C TYR A 214 21.13 1.96 16.97
N GLN A 215 19.82 1.73 17.04
CA GLN A 215 19.20 0.70 17.86
C GLN A 215 18.07 0.01 17.10
N LEU A 216 18.07 -1.33 17.11
CA LEU A 216 16.96 -2.12 16.58
C LEU A 216 15.78 -2.09 17.57
N LEU A 217 14.59 -1.74 17.10
CA LEU A 217 13.36 -1.73 17.91
C LEU A 217 12.59 -3.04 17.78
N GLY A 218 12.57 -3.64 16.58
CA GLY A 218 11.92 -4.93 16.34
C GLY A 218 11.77 -5.25 14.86
N ASN A 219 11.20 -6.42 14.58
CA ASN A 219 10.91 -6.89 13.23
C ASN A 219 9.42 -7.25 13.10
N ILE A 220 8.88 -7.01 11.91
CA ILE A 220 7.62 -7.59 11.44
C ILE A 220 8.01 -8.55 10.31
N ASP A 221 8.01 -9.84 10.58
CA ASP A 221 8.49 -10.87 9.66
C ASP A 221 7.45 -11.96 9.42
N THR A 222 7.78 -12.90 8.53
CA THR A 222 6.92 -14.06 8.23
C THR A 222 5.54 -13.63 7.71
N ASN A 223 5.48 -12.52 6.97
CA ASN A 223 4.28 -12.02 6.30
C ASN A 223 4.47 -12.08 4.79
N TYR A 224 3.37 -12.10 4.04
CA TYR A 224 3.35 -12.36 2.61
C TYR A 224 2.55 -11.32 1.86
N ALA A 225 3.07 -10.81 0.76
CA ALA A 225 2.39 -9.88 -0.11
C ALA A 225 1.74 -10.62 -1.28
N SER A 226 0.51 -10.24 -1.63
CA SER A 226 -0.18 -10.70 -2.82
C SER A 226 -0.85 -9.53 -3.51
N VAL A 227 -0.92 -9.55 -4.84
CA VAL A 227 -1.66 -8.53 -5.59
C VAL A 227 -3.16 -8.76 -5.42
N GLY A 228 -3.89 -7.70 -5.05
CA GLY A 228 -5.35 -7.74 -4.90
C GLY A 228 -5.88 -6.85 -3.78
N TYR A 229 -7.11 -7.11 -3.35
CA TYR A 229 -7.82 -6.48 -2.23
C TYR A 229 -8.74 -7.46 -1.48
N MET A 230 -9.11 -7.13 -0.25
CA MET A 230 -10.04 -7.95 0.52
C MET A 230 -11.46 -7.45 0.35
N CYS A 231 -12.29 -8.29 -0.27
CA CYS A 231 -13.67 -7.97 -0.61
C CYS A 231 -14.72 -8.54 0.34
N ASN A 232 -14.38 -9.60 1.10
CA ASN A 232 -15.34 -10.25 1.97
C ASN A 232 -15.42 -9.47 3.28
N GLN A 233 -16.61 -9.02 3.64
CA GLN A 233 -16.88 -8.18 4.82
C GLN A 233 -16.62 -8.89 6.17
N GLY A 234 -16.22 -10.16 6.17
CA GLY A 234 -16.08 -10.99 7.38
C GLY A 234 -14.75 -10.80 8.13
N ASN A 235 -13.62 -11.00 7.46
CA ASN A 235 -12.28 -10.88 8.05
C ASN A 235 -11.55 -9.70 7.42
N LYS A 236 -10.74 -8.96 8.18
CA LYS A 236 -9.89 -7.88 7.65
C LYS A 236 -8.54 -8.37 7.11
N TYR A 237 -8.22 -9.63 7.41
CA TYR A 237 -6.90 -10.23 7.23
C TYR A 237 -7.05 -11.72 6.93
N LEU A 238 -6.16 -12.27 6.10
CA LEU A 238 -6.04 -13.71 5.87
C LEU A 238 -4.72 -14.20 6.48
N PHE A 239 -4.80 -15.30 7.22
CA PHE A 239 -3.63 -15.95 7.79
C PHE A 239 -3.24 -17.16 6.94
N ASN A 240 -1.95 -17.32 6.68
CA ASN A 240 -1.40 -18.42 5.90
C ASN A 240 -1.11 -19.67 6.74
N ASP A 241 -1.88 -19.90 7.81
CA ASP A 241 -1.69 -21.05 8.71
C ASP A 241 -2.20 -22.36 8.09
N TYR A 242 -3.19 -22.29 7.20
CA TYR A 242 -3.85 -23.43 6.57
C TYR A 242 -4.07 -23.21 5.08
N SER A 243 -4.45 -24.28 4.37
CA SER A 243 -4.89 -24.17 2.98
C SER A 243 -6.18 -23.36 2.90
N ASN A 244 -6.12 -22.16 2.34
CA ASN A 244 -7.26 -21.25 2.17
C ASN A 244 -7.56 -21.06 0.70
N ILE A 245 -8.84 -21.06 0.32
CA ILE A 245 -9.22 -20.79 -1.07
C ILE A 245 -9.06 -19.29 -1.36
N ALA A 246 -8.29 -18.96 -2.40
CA ALA A 246 -8.11 -17.60 -2.90
C ALA A 246 -9.21 -17.28 -3.93
N GLN A 247 -10.47 -17.33 -3.49
CA GLN A 247 -11.64 -17.00 -4.32
C GLN A 247 -12.67 -16.16 -3.58
N ASN A 248 -13.48 -15.46 -4.35
CA ASN A 248 -14.62 -14.68 -3.87
C ASN A 248 -15.84 -15.53 -3.56
N TYR A 249 -15.79 -16.29 -2.47
CA TYR A 249 -16.96 -16.95 -1.92
C TYR A 249 -17.69 -16.02 -0.93
N SER A 250 -18.95 -16.32 -0.63
CA SER A 250 -19.80 -15.55 0.33
C SER A 250 -20.13 -14.09 -0.04
N ARG A 251 -20.35 -13.80 -1.33
CA ARG A 251 -20.92 -12.54 -1.86
C ARG A 251 -22.36 -12.78 -2.31
N GLY A 252 -23.30 -11.91 -1.98
CA GLY A 252 -24.71 -12.11 -2.32
C GLY A 252 -25.67 -11.23 -1.49
N ALA A 253 -26.95 -11.22 -1.88
CA ALA A 253 -28.01 -10.53 -1.13
C ALA A 253 -28.29 -11.16 0.24
N ASN A 254 -28.10 -12.47 0.35
CA ASN A 254 -28.04 -13.18 1.63
C ASN A 254 -26.57 -13.52 1.91
N GLN A 255 -26.12 -13.49 3.16
CA GLN A 255 -24.78 -13.96 3.56
C GLN A 255 -24.96 -15.18 4.47
N ASP A 256 -24.60 -16.37 4.00
CA ASP A 256 -24.64 -17.60 4.78
C ASP A 256 -23.21 -18.03 5.06
N ALA A 257 -22.99 -18.66 6.22
CA ALA A 257 -21.64 -18.95 6.72
C ALA A 257 -20.83 -19.84 5.75
N ASP A 258 -21.52 -20.68 4.97
CA ASP A 258 -20.93 -21.70 4.10
C ASP A 258 -21.29 -21.54 2.61
N ASN A 259 -21.43 -20.28 2.15
CA ASN A 259 -21.44 -19.79 0.75
C ASN A 259 -22.79 -19.34 0.17
N ASN A 260 -22.84 -18.05 -0.21
CA ASN A 260 -23.91 -17.45 -1.03
C ASN A 260 -23.45 -16.84 -2.36
N THR A 261 -22.16 -16.93 -2.74
CA THR A 261 -21.78 -16.62 -4.13
C THR A 261 -22.12 -17.82 -5.00
N ILE A 262 -23.04 -17.65 -5.94
CA ILE A 262 -23.27 -18.64 -7.00
C ILE A 262 -22.25 -18.36 -8.10
N LEU A 263 -21.29 -19.26 -8.26
CA LEU A 263 -20.40 -19.31 -9.43
C LEU A 263 -21.06 -20.15 -10.53
N TYR A 264 -20.57 -20.07 -11.76
CA TYR A 264 -21.21 -20.73 -12.90
C TYR A 264 -20.21 -21.58 -13.67
N LEU A 265 -20.68 -22.73 -14.15
CA LEU A 265 -19.85 -23.72 -14.79
C LEU A 265 -20.58 -24.38 -15.97
N TYR A 266 -20.02 -24.28 -17.16
CA TYR A 266 -20.51 -24.97 -18.36
C TYR A 266 -19.63 -26.17 -18.72
N LYS A 267 -18.31 -25.98 -18.67
CA LYS A 267 -17.32 -27.04 -18.92
C LYS A 267 -17.12 -27.89 -17.66
N PRO A 268 -16.91 -29.22 -17.73
CA PRO A 268 -16.60 -30.06 -16.57
C PRO A 268 -15.16 -29.85 -16.05
N GLU A 269 -14.72 -28.60 -15.92
CA GLU A 269 -13.38 -28.22 -15.46
C GLU A 269 -13.49 -27.02 -14.52
N ILE A 270 -12.91 -27.13 -13.32
CA ILE A 270 -12.90 -26.07 -12.32
C ILE A 270 -11.46 -25.63 -12.08
N ASP A 271 -11.20 -24.34 -12.32
CA ASP A 271 -9.93 -23.70 -12.02
C ASP A 271 -10.04 -22.93 -10.70
N ILE A 272 -9.15 -23.19 -9.75
CA ILE A 272 -9.09 -22.51 -8.45
C ILE A 272 -7.66 -22.12 -8.09
N SER A 273 -7.53 -21.22 -7.11
CA SER A 273 -6.25 -21.00 -6.45
C SER A 273 -6.35 -21.22 -4.95
N LEU A 274 -5.28 -21.76 -4.37
CA LEU A 274 -5.17 -22.02 -2.94
C LEU A 274 -3.94 -21.32 -2.38
N TYR A 275 -4.11 -20.58 -1.30
CA TYR A 275 -3.00 -20.26 -0.41
C TYR A 275 -2.65 -21.51 0.37
N THR A 276 -1.37 -21.88 0.41
CA THR A 276 -0.92 -23.07 1.12
C THR A 276 0.04 -22.66 2.23
N GLY A 277 -0.34 -22.97 3.47
CA GLY A 277 0.54 -22.84 4.64
C GLY A 277 1.63 -23.92 4.69
N ASN A 278 2.28 -24.03 5.86
CA ASN A 278 3.36 -25.00 6.09
C ASN A 278 2.89 -26.46 6.26
N GLU A 279 1.59 -26.73 6.30
CA GLU A 279 1.04 -28.08 6.50
C GLU A 279 0.88 -28.84 5.17
N GLY A 280 1.17 -30.15 5.21
CA GLY A 280 1.14 -31.05 4.06
C GLY A 280 -0.22 -31.16 3.35
N GLY A 281 -0.21 -31.87 2.21
CA GLY A 281 -1.26 -31.86 1.18
C GLY A 281 -2.72 -31.84 1.67
N PHE A 282 -3.58 -31.19 0.88
CA PHE A 282 -4.99 -31.00 1.17
C PHE A 282 -5.87 -32.06 0.50
N THR A 283 -7.05 -32.33 1.08
CA THR A 283 -8.10 -33.15 0.46
C THR A 283 -9.27 -32.25 0.09
N TYR A 284 -9.89 -32.52 -1.05
CA TYR A 284 -11.08 -31.83 -1.49
C TYR A 284 -12.21 -32.82 -1.78
N GLN A 285 -13.44 -32.38 -1.50
CA GLN A 285 -14.66 -33.15 -1.74
C GLN A 285 -15.50 -32.43 -2.80
N ILE A 286 -15.98 -33.19 -3.78
CA ILE A 286 -16.87 -32.73 -4.85
C ILE A 286 -18.21 -33.43 -4.69
N ASP A 287 -19.26 -32.67 -4.39
CA ASP A 287 -20.63 -33.16 -4.34
C ASP A 287 -21.42 -32.69 -5.57
N TYR A 288 -22.05 -33.63 -6.27
CA TYR A 288 -22.97 -33.38 -7.37
C TYR A 288 -24.39 -33.31 -6.80
N LEU A 289 -25.09 -32.21 -6.99
CA LEU A 289 -26.40 -31.96 -6.39
C LEU A 289 -27.49 -31.76 -7.45
N ASP A 290 -28.70 -32.18 -7.13
CA ASP A 290 -29.89 -31.89 -7.93
C ASP A 290 -30.41 -30.45 -7.70
N SER A 291 -31.51 -30.09 -8.37
CA SER A 291 -32.15 -28.76 -8.26
C SER A 291 -32.69 -28.44 -6.86
N ALA A 292 -32.92 -29.46 -6.03
CA ALA A 292 -33.40 -29.33 -4.65
C ALA A 292 -32.25 -29.47 -3.63
N PHE A 293 -30.99 -29.42 -4.08
CA PHE A 293 -29.78 -29.59 -3.30
C PHE A 293 -29.58 -30.98 -2.69
N ASN A 294 -30.32 -32.00 -3.14
CA ASN A 294 -30.04 -33.37 -2.73
C ASN A 294 -28.81 -33.88 -3.45
N ARG A 295 -27.97 -34.61 -2.72
CA ARG A 295 -26.75 -35.18 -3.27
C ARG A 295 -27.06 -36.35 -4.20
N ILE A 296 -26.71 -36.18 -5.48
CA ILE A 296 -26.72 -37.23 -6.51
C ILE A 296 -25.51 -38.13 -6.32
N ASN A 297 -24.32 -37.55 -6.14
CA ASN A 297 -23.08 -38.29 -5.94
C ASN A 297 -22.03 -37.45 -5.21
N SER A 298 -21.00 -38.10 -4.67
CA SER A 298 -19.87 -37.48 -3.97
C SER A 298 -18.56 -38.14 -4.37
N TYR A 299 -17.51 -37.36 -4.52
CA TYR A 299 -16.15 -37.85 -4.66
C TYR A 299 -15.24 -37.11 -3.68
N VAL A 300 -14.45 -37.87 -2.94
CA VAL A 300 -13.34 -37.31 -2.18
C VAL A 300 -12.09 -37.57 -3.00
N ILE A 301 -11.40 -36.50 -3.37
CA ILE A 301 -10.14 -36.59 -4.07
C ILE A 301 -9.06 -36.09 -3.12
N SER A 302 -8.25 -37.04 -2.66
CA SER A 302 -7.04 -36.72 -1.92
C SER A 302 -5.99 -36.21 -2.90
N SER A 303 -5.66 -34.93 -2.81
CA SER A 303 -4.52 -34.40 -3.55
C SER A 303 -3.26 -34.91 -2.88
N THR A 304 -2.42 -35.64 -3.62
CA THR A 304 -1.06 -35.94 -3.16
C THR A 304 -0.11 -34.77 -3.42
N THR A 305 -0.59 -33.66 -4.01
CA THR A 305 0.21 -32.45 -4.21
C THR A 305 0.64 -31.94 -2.85
N ARG A 306 1.88 -32.29 -2.48
CA ARG A 306 2.59 -31.67 -1.38
C ARG A 306 2.96 -30.29 -1.85
N CYS A 307 2.29 -29.29 -1.30
CA CYS A 307 2.64 -27.91 -1.54
C CYS A 307 3.89 -27.64 -0.72
N ASN A 308 4.96 -27.23 -1.39
CA ASN A 308 6.13 -26.75 -0.70
C ASN A 308 5.78 -25.34 -0.19
N SER A 309 5.88 -25.14 1.12
CA SER A 309 5.86 -23.89 1.90
C SER A 309 5.26 -22.62 1.26
N ASN A 310 4.31 -21.99 1.95
CA ASN A 310 3.89 -20.59 1.79
C ASN A 310 3.81 -20.08 0.35
N SER A 311 2.89 -20.63 -0.44
CA SER A 311 2.67 -20.25 -1.84
C SER A 311 1.19 -20.04 -2.14
N LEU A 312 0.91 -19.30 -3.22
CA LEU A 312 -0.37 -19.33 -3.91
C LEU A 312 -0.22 -20.29 -5.09
N ILE A 313 -1.05 -21.32 -5.15
CA ILE A 313 -1.02 -22.32 -6.22
C ILE A 313 -2.29 -22.29 -7.03
N ASP A 314 -2.16 -22.42 -8.33
CA ASP A 314 -3.28 -22.57 -9.26
C ASP A 314 -3.50 -24.05 -9.57
N LEU A 315 -4.75 -24.49 -9.48
CA LEU A 315 -5.15 -25.87 -9.65
C LEU A 315 -6.30 -25.98 -10.63
N LYS A 316 -6.15 -26.91 -11.58
CA LYS A 316 -7.18 -27.25 -12.56
C LYS A 316 -7.72 -28.64 -12.28
N TYR A 317 -9.01 -28.73 -12.01
CA TYR A 317 -9.70 -29.99 -11.76
C TYR A 317 -10.56 -30.38 -12.95
N ILE A 318 -10.23 -31.53 -13.54
CA ILE A 318 -11.03 -32.15 -14.59
C ILE A 318 -12.02 -33.11 -13.95
N LEU A 319 -13.32 -32.88 -14.12
CA LEU A 319 -14.39 -33.70 -13.56
C LEU A 319 -14.61 -34.96 -14.44
N ASN A 320 -13.68 -35.96 -14.46
CA ASN A 320 -13.76 -37.16 -15.32
C ASN A 320 -13.18 -38.43 -14.63
N HIS A 321 -13.75 -39.65 -14.61
CA HIS A 321 -14.23 -40.52 -15.71
C HIS A 321 -15.60 -41.21 -15.47
N SER A 322 -16.17 -41.12 -14.27
CA SER A 322 -17.58 -41.46 -13.99
C SER A 322 -18.42 -40.24 -13.63
N GLY A 323 -17.75 -39.11 -13.38
CA GLY A 323 -18.33 -37.80 -13.06
C GLY A 323 -19.07 -37.13 -14.21
N TYR A 324 -18.75 -37.41 -15.48
CA TYR A 324 -19.39 -36.72 -16.62
C TYR A 324 -20.89 -37.00 -16.70
N ALA A 325 -21.32 -38.23 -16.41
CA ALA A 325 -22.74 -38.58 -16.33
C ALA A 325 -23.45 -37.85 -15.17
N TYR A 326 -22.76 -37.68 -14.04
CA TYR A 326 -23.30 -36.94 -12.89
C TYR A 326 -23.28 -35.43 -13.12
N PHE A 327 -22.29 -34.89 -13.83
CA PHE A 327 -22.21 -33.48 -14.25
C PHE A 327 -23.43 -33.11 -15.10
N GLN A 328 -23.79 -33.95 -16.08
CA GLN A 328 -24.97 -33.74 -16.91
C GLN A 328 -26.29 -33.76 -16.11
N GLN A 329 -26.35 -34.55 -15.04
CA GLN A 329 -27.53 -34.65 -14.17
C GLN A 329 -27.59 -33.53 -13.14
N ALA A 330 -26.44 -33.09 -12.63
CA ALA A 330 -26.32 -32.08 -11.58
C ALA A 330 -26.86 -30.72 -12.02
N PHE A 331 -27.47 -30.01 -11.07
CA PHE A 331 -27.78 -28.59 -11.18
C PHE A 331 -26.73 -27.76 -10.45
N TYR A 332 -26.12 -28.32 -9.41
CA TYR A 332 -25.06 -27.67 -8.65
C TYR A 332 -23.92 -28.63 -8.36
N ILE A 333 -22.73 -28.07 -8.20
CA ILE A 333 -21.52 -28.77 -7.78
C ILE A 333 -20.95 -28.01 -6.60
N ASP A 334 -20.81 -28.70 -5.47
CA ASP A 334 -20.13 -28.16 -4.29
C ASP A 334 -18.70 -28.68 -4.26
N LEU A 335 -17.74 -27.77 -4.22
CA LEU A 335 -16.34 -28.03 -3.98
C LEU A 335 -16.01 -27.63 -2.53
N THR A 336 -15.62 -28.60 -1.71
CA THR A 336 -15.24 -28.36 -0.30
C THR A 336 -13.75 -28.60 -0.13
N ILE A 337 -13.03 -27.62 0.43
CA ILE A 337 -11.60 -27.68 0.73
C ILE A 337 -11.39 -27.15 2.15
N GLY A 338 -10.87 -28.00 3.04
CA GLY A 338 -10.83 -27.69 4.47
C GLY A 338 -12.23 -27.42 5.01
N ASN A 339 -12.43 -26.24 5.61
CA ASN A 339 -13.74 -25.79 6.11
C ASN A 339 -14.50 -24.90 5.11
N THR A 340 -13.94 -24.63 3.93
CA THR A 340 -14.56 -23.74 2.95
C THR A 340 -15.30 -24.55 1.90
N LYS A 341 -16.53 -24.15 1.59
CA LYS A 341 -17.35 -24.73 0.52
C LYS A 341 -17.64 -23.68 -0.53
N ILE A 342 -17.54 -24.06 -1.80
CA ILE A 342 -17.86 -23.22 -2.95
C ILE A 342 -18.86 -23.95 -3.83
N ARG A 343 -19.93 -23.26 -4.23
CA ARG A 343 -21.01 -23.79 -5.05
C ARG A 343 -20.95 -23.22 -6.46
N TYR A 344 -20.95 -24.13 -7.43
CA TYR A 344 -21.05 -23.82 -8.85
C TYR A 344 -22.42 -24.27 -9.36
N LYS A 345 -23.14 -23.38 -10.04
CA LYS A 345 -24.34 -23.70 -10.79
C LYS A 345 -23.94 -24.20 -12.18
N VAL A 346 -24.46 -25.38 -12.54
CA VAL A 346 -24.20 -26.00 -13.83
C VAL A 346 -25.07 -25.32 -14.89
N ILE A 347 -24.43 -24.69 -15.87
CA ILE A 347 -25.12 -24.01 -16.97
C ILE A 347 -25.61 -25.06 -17.96
N LYS A 348 -26.93 -25.05 -18.24
CA LYS A 348 -27.57 -25.92 -19.24
C LYS A 348 -28.29 -25.05 -20.27
N PRO A 349 -27.59 -24.55 -21.31
CA PRO A 349 -28.20 -23.67 -22.29
C PRO A 349 -29.24 -24.44 -23.12
N ILE A 350 -30.38 -23.80 -23.42
CA ILE A 350 -31.51 -24.40 -24.15
C ILE A 350 -31.09 -24.84 -25.57
N LYS A 351 -30.12 -24.14 -26.16
CA LYS A 351 -29.38 -24.58 -27.35
C LYS A 351 -27.92 -24.68 -26.96
N ALA A 352 -27.31 -25.84 -27.14
CA ALA A 352 -25.86 -25.96 -27.09
C ALA A 352 -25.30 -25.06 -28.19
N THR A 353 -24.73 -23.93 -27.82
CA THR A 353 -23.91 -23.14 -28.73
C THR A 353 -22.59 -23.90 -28.88
N GLU A 354 -22.16 -24.18 -30.11
CA GLU A 354 -20.84 -24.77 -30.37
C GLU A 354 -19.69 -23.86 -29.88
N TYR A 355 -20.02 -22.62 -29.50
CA TYR A 355 -19.08 -21.58 -29.13
C TYR A 355 -19.40 -21.07 -27.73
N TYR A 356 -18.73 -21.64 -26.72
CA TYR A 356 -18.55 -20.98 -25.44
C TYR A 356 -17.13 -20.41 -25.38
N GLN A 357 -16.94 -19.35 -24.59
CA GLN A 357 -15.63 -18.81 -24.30
C GLN A 357 -15.49 -18.65 -22.78
N ARG A 358 -14.49 -19.31 -22.20
CA ARG A 358 -14.13 -19.10 -20.80
C ARG A 358 -13.20 -17.90 -20.70
N VAL A 359 -13.57 -16.93 -19.88
CA VAL A 359 -12.71 -15.81 -19.51
C VAL A 359 -12.20 -16.05 -18.10
N TYR A 360 -10.91 -15.84 -17.90
CA TYR A 360 -10.19 -15.99 -16.64
C TYR A 360 -9.65 -14.65 -16.20
N TRP A 361 -9.51 -14.46 -14.89
CA TRP A 361 -8.86 -13.27 -14.34
C TRP A 361 -8.26 -13.56 -12.96
N ARG A 362 -7.31 -12.72 -12.56
CA ARG A 362 -6.86 -12.66 -11.16
C ARG A 362 -7.90 -11.90 -10.35
N ASN A 363 -8.54 -12.58 -9.41
CA ASN A 363 -9.56 -12.02 -8.54
C ASN A 363 -8.95 -11.14 -7.44
N SER A 364 -9.79 -10.56 -6.59
CA SER A 364 -9.38 -9.70 -5.49
C SER A 364 -8.46 -10.39 -4.48
N TYR A 365 -8.51 -11.71 -4.35
CA TYR A 365 -7.57 -12.49 -3.55
C TYR A 365 -6.31 -12.90 -4.33
N GLY A 366 -6.02 -12.31 -5.48
CA GLY A 366 -4.87 -12.69 -6.32
C GLY A 366 -4.96 -14.10 -6.94
N GLY A 367 -6.02 -14.86 -6.65
CA GLY A 367 -6.27 -16.18 -7.20
C GLY A 367 -7.01 -16.15 -8.54
N ILE A 368 -7.24 -17.31 -9.14
CA ILE A 368 -7.96 -17.44 -10.40
C ILE A 368 -9.47 -17.48 -10.12
N SER A 369 -10.19 -16.66 -10.88
CA SER A 369 -11.62 -16.81 -11.12
C SER A 369 -11.89 -16.91 -12.62
N PHE A 370 -13.04 -17.47 -12.96
CA PHE A 370 -13.44 -17.64 -14.35
C PHE A 370 -14.96 -17.50 -14.51
N PHE A 371 -15.38 -17.25 -15.74
CA PHE A 371 -16.79 -17.28 -16.13
C PHE A 371 -16.93 -17.84 -17.55
N ASP A 372 -17.92 -18.74 -17.72
CA ASP A 372 -18.24 -19.36 -19.01
C ASP A 372 -19.32 -18.54 -19.74
N PHE A 373 -18.89 -17.78 -20.76
CA PHE A 373 -19.79 -17.08 -21.66
C PHE A 373 -20.34 -18.05 -22.70
N THR A 374 -21.63 -18.35 -22.62
CA THR A 374 -22.31 -19.36 -23.46
C THR A 374 -23.38 -18.76 -24.38
N GLY A 375 -23.57 -17.43 -24.34
CA GLY A 375 -24.51 -16.71 -25.19
C GLY A 375 -23.95 -16.45 -26.59
N GLN A 376 -24.30 -15.30 -27.16
CA GLN A 376 -23.81 -14.87 -28.48
C GLN A 376 -22.34 -14.44 -28.42
N LYS A 377 -21.56 -14.87 -29.41
CA LYS A 377 -20.21 -14.38 -29.71
C LYS A 377 -20.21 -13.64 -31.04
N SER A 378 -19.56 -12.48 -31.09
CA SER A 378 -19.27 -11.78 -32.35
C SER A 378 -17.87 -11.21 -32.34
N GLU A 379 -17.21 -11.21 -33.49
CA GLU A 379 -15.86 -10.68 -33.67
C GLU A 379 -15.88 -9.60 -34.74
N THR A 380 -15.21 -8.49 -34.48
CA THR A 380 -15.02 -7.38 -35.40
C THR A 380 -13.54 -7.12 -35.57
N ARG A 381 -13.13 -6.81 -36.80
CA ARG A 381 -11.74 -6.59 -37.17
C ARG A 381 -11.59 -5.18 -37.71
N ASP A 382 -10.86 -4.35 -36.98
CA ASP A 382 -10.52 -3.00 -37.41
C ASP A 382 -9.08 -3.00 -37.91
N LEU A 383 -8.87 -2.52 -39.14
CA LEU A 383 -7.54 -2.34 -39.73
C LEU A 383 -7.27 -0.84 -39.85
N THR A 384 -6.29 -0.35 -39.09
CA THR A 384 -5.74 0.99 -39.28
C THR A 384 -4.48 0.88 -40.11
N VAL A 385 -4.47 1.53 -41.29
CA VAL A 385 -3.32 1.59 -42.19
C VAL A 385 -2.80 3.02 -42.18
N ASP A 386 -1.60 3.22 -41.65
CA ASP A 386 -0.93 4.50 -41.76
C ASP A 386 -0.22 4.56 -43.12
N THR A 387 -0.64 5.50 -43.96
CA THR A 387 -0.01 5.81 -45.24
C THR A 387 0.78 7.11 -45.14
N TYR A 388 1.86 7.22 -45.92
CA TYR A 388 2.43 8.53 -46.23
C TYR A 388 2.57 8.67 -47.74
N GLU A 389 2.36 9.90 -48.21
CA GLU A 389 2.69 10.30 -49.57
C GLU A 389 4.16 10.69 -49.62
N LYS A 390 4.96 9.90 -50.35
CA LYS A 390 6.32 10.32 -50.68
C LYS A 390 6.23 11.31 -51.84
N ASN A 391 6.35 12.60 -51.56
CA ASN A 391 6.52 13.61 -52.60
C ASN A 391 7.89 13.40 -53.27
N ILE A 392 7.91 12.78 -54.44
CA ILE A 392 9.13 12.63 -55.24
C ILE A 392 9.34 13.98 -55.90
N PHE A 393 10.12 14.88 -55.27
CA PHE A 393 10.63 16.04 -55.98
C PHE A 393 11.42 15.55 -57.19
N GLY A 394 10.85 15.78 -58.37
CA GLY A 394 11.44 15.43 -59.66
C GLY A 394 12.72 16.22 -59.88
N TYR A 395 13.86 15.62 -59.56
CA TYR A 395 15.19 16.11 -59.97
C TYR A 395 15.56 15.72 -61.41
N TYR A 396 14.64 15.08 -62.15
CA TYR A 396 14.78 14.83 -63.58
C TYR A 396 13.72 15.60 -64.35
N THR A 397 14.10 16.80 -64.76
CA THR A 397 13.42 17.59 -65.79
C THR A 397 13.50 16.88 -67.13
N ASP A 398 12.36 16.90 -67.83
CA ASP A 398 12.22 16.88 -69.29
C ASP A 398 12.76 15.65 -70.05
N SER A 399 11.98 14.57 -70.05
CA SER A 399 11.58 13.90 -71.30
C SER A 399 10.64 12.73 -70.97
N PHE A 400 9.71 12.47 -71.88
CA PHE A 400 8.58 11.53 -71.78
C PHE A 400 7.31 12.13 -71.18
N ALA A 401 6.61 12.85 -72.08
CA ALA A 401 5.17 12.93 -72.09
C ALA A 401 4.52 11.54 -71.94
N ASP A 402 3.37 11.52 -71.29
CA ASP A 402 2.42 10.41 -71.18
C ASP A 402 2.65 9.35 -70.10
N LYS A 403 2.66 9.75 -68.82
CA LYS A 403 1.94 9.03 -67.74
C LYS A 403 1.46 9.99 -66.64
N PRO A 404 0.24 9.83 -66.10
CA PRO A 404 -0.11 10.53 -64.87
C PRO A 404 0.84 10.07 -63.75
N LEU A 405 1.45 11.04 -63.07
CA LEU A 405 2.20 10.83 -61.83
C LEU A 405 1.20 10.33 -60.77
N ASN A 406 0.97 9.02 -60.73
CA ASN A 406 0.30 8.41 -59.58
C ASN A 406 1.27 8.45 -58.41
N GLU A 407 0.96 9.27 -57.42
CA GLU A 407 1.60 9.26 -56.11
C GLU A 407 1.49 7.84 -55.54
N LEU A 408 2.64 7.22 -55.27
CA LEU A 408 2.68 5.88 -54.67
C LEU A 408 2.43 6.04 -53.17
N GLU A 409 1.17 5.90 -52.74
CA GLU A 409 0.85 5.64 -51.34
C GLU A 409 1.63 4.41 -50.87
N ARG A 410 2.46 4.56 -49.83
CA ARG A 410 3.10 3.42 -49.17
C ARG A 410 2.56 3.29 -47.75
N SER A 411 1.93 2.15 -47.48
CA SER A 411 1.60 1.69 -46.12
C SER A 411 2.90 1.33 -45.39
N TYR A 412 3.07 1.80 -44.16
CA TYR A 412 4.24 1.47 -43.33
C TYR A 412 3.90 0.96 -41.93
N ASP A 413 2.69 1.20 -41.42
CA ASP A 413 2.18 0.57 -40.20
C ASP A 413 0.76 0.05 -40.43
N ASN A 414 0.52 -1.20 -40.01
CA ASN A 414 -0.75 -1.90 -40.14
C ASN A 414 -1.15 -2.40 -38.75
N LYS A 415 -1.99 -1.63 -38.05
CA LYS A 415 -2.53 -2.04 -36.75
C LYS A 415 -3.85 -2.74 -36.96
N VAL A 416 -3.88 -4.04 -36.66
CA VAL A 416 -5.11 -4.83 -36.63
C VAL A 416 -5.59 -4.94 -35.19
N LYS A 417 -6.79 -4.43 -34.89
CA LYS A 417 -7.48 -4.64 -33.62
C LYS A 417 -8.60 -5.65 -33.84
N TYR A 418 -8.56 -6.77 -33.12
CA TYR A 418 -9.64 -7.76 -33.08
C TYR A 418 -10.45 -7.53 -31.82
N THR A 419 -11.68 -7.04 -31.99
CA THR A 419 -12.61 -6.79 -30.88
C THR A 419 -13.63 -7.92 -30.83
N VAL A 420 -13.68 -8.61 -29.71
CA VAL A 420 -14.61 -9.71 -29.43
C VAL A 420 -15.70 -9.21 -28.50
N THR A 421 -16.95 -9.57 -28.79
CA THR A 421 -18.10 -9.35 -27.90
C THR A 421 -18.69 -10.71 -27.52
N LEU A 422 -18.85 -10.94 -26.21
CA LEU A 422 -19.42 -12.14 -25.62
C LEU A 422 -20.66 -11.77 -24.80
N LYS A 423 -21.71 -12.59 -24.91
CA LYS A 423 -22.86 -12.56 -24.01
C LYS A 423 -22.87 -13.78 -23.09
N SER A 424 -23.30 -13.59 -21.85
CA SER A 424 -23.50 -14.67 -20.90
C SER A 424 -24.78 -15.46 -21.20
N HIS A 425 -24.98 -16.55 -20.45
CA HIS A 425 -26.33 -17.08 -20.21
C HIS A 425 -27.10 -16.13 -19.27
N LEU A 426 -28.40 -16.37 -19.12
CA LEU A 426 -29.20 -15.66 -18.13
C LEU A 426 -28.89 -16.16 -16.72
N PHE A 427 -28.68 -15.25 -15.77
CA PHE A 427 -28.33 -15.56 -14.39
C PHE A 427 -29.09 -14.71 -13.37
N GLU A 428 -29.16 -15.19 -12.15
CA GLU A 428 -29.82 -14.56 -11.00
C GLU A 428 -29.02 -13.37 -10.45
N ASN A 429 -29.69 -12.50 -9.69
CA ASN A 429 -29.09 -11.28 -9.14
C ASN A 429 -27.72 -11.47 -8.46
N ASP A 430 -27.52 -12.56 -7.71
CA ASP A 430 -26.25 -12.80 -7.01
C ASP A 430 -25.09 -13.12 -7.96
N GLY A 431 -25.36 -13.55 -9.20
CA GLY A 431 -24.34 -13.75 -10.21
C GLY A 431 -23.62 -12.45 -10.62
N LYS A 432 -24.20 -11.27 -10.38
CA LYS A 432 -23.59 -9.99 -10.72
C LYS A 432 -22.25 -9.76 -10.03
N TYR A 433 -22.11 -10.24 -8.79
CA TYR A 433 -20.96 -9.92 -7.95
C TYR A 433 -19.64 -10.46 -8.50
N ILE A 434 -19.67 -11.48 -9.37
CA ILE A 434 -18.48 -12.01 -10.03
C ILE A 434 -17.86 -11.01 -11.02
N PHE A 435 -18.70 -10.16 -11.64
CA PHE A 435 -18.28 -9.21 -12.68
C PHE A 435 -17.64 -7.95 -12.10
N ASN A 436 -17.94 -7.60 -10.84
CA ASN A 436 -17.25 -6.51 -10.15
C ASN A 436 -15.75 -6.78 -10.04
N ASP A 437 -15.37 -8.04 -9.84
CA ASP A 437 -13.97 -8.45 -9.77
C ASP A 437 -13.30 -8.49 -11.13
N LEU A 438 -14.02 -8.98 -12.15
CA LEU A 438 -13.53 -8.98 -13.52
C LEU A 438 -13.17 -7.55 -13.97
N LEU A 439 -14.00 -6.56 -13.66
CA LEU A 439 -13.76 -5.15 -14.01
C LEU A 439 -12.55 -4.54 -13.32
N GLN A 440 -12.22 -4.99 -12.11
CA GLN A 440 -11.11 -4.44 -11.31
C GLN A 440 -9.82 -5.21 -11.52
N SER A 441 -9.87 -6.36 -12.20
CA SER A 441 -8.69 -7.18 -12.43
C SER A 441 -7.75 -6.53 -13.44
N GLY A 442 -6.48 -6.38 -13.04
CA GLY A 442 -5.41 -5.96 -13.95
C GLY A 442 -4.82 -7.08 -14.80
N ASN A 443 -5.26 -8.33 -14.62
CA ASN A 443 -4.75 -9.50 -15.35
C ASN A 443 -5.89 -10.43 -15.74
N ILE A 444 -6.23 -10.40 -17.03
CA ILE A 444 -7.40 -11.08 -17.62
C ILE A 444 -6.95 -11.80 -18.88
N TRP A 445 -7.37 -13.05 -19.04
CA TRP A 445 -6.98 -13.88 -20.18
C TRP A 445 -8.07 -14.85 -20.60
N THR A 446 -7.89 -15.46 -21.77
CA THR A 446 -8.78 -16.47 -22.30
C THR A 446 -8.00 -17.56 -23.01
N GLU A 447 -8.53 -18.77 -23.05
CA GLU A 447 -7.91 -19.92 -23.73
C GLU A 447 -8.57 -20.10 -25.11
N ILE A 448 -7.77 -20.14 -26.17
CA ILE A 448 -8.22 -20.40 -27.54
C ILE A 448 -7.32 -21.49 -28.11
N ASN A 449 -7.92 -22.62 -28.49
CA ASN A 449 -7.21 -23.77 -29.05
C ASN A 449 -6.03 -24.28 -28.19
N GLY A 450 -6.12 -24.16 -26.87
CA GLY A 450 -5.06 -24.59 -25.94
C GLY A 450 -4.01 -23.51 -25.63
N GLU A 451 -4.08 -22.34 -26.27
CA GLU A 451 -3.18 -21.22 -26.03
C GLU A 451 -3.88 -20.11 -25.26
N PHE A 452 -3.14 -19.46 -24.36
CA PHE A 452 -3.67 -18.39 -23.52
C PHE A 452 -3.33 -17.00 -24.05
N TYR A 453 -4.37 -16.21 -24.26
CA TYR A 453 -4.28 -14.85 -24.76
C TYR A 453 -4.70 -13.85 -23.68
N THR A 454 -3.85 -12.89 -23.39
CA THR A 454 -4.20 -11.75 -22.53
C THR A 454 -5.23 -10.87 -23.25
N ILE A 455 -6.25 -10.44 -22.51
CA ILE A 455 -7.34 -9.61 -23.05
C ILE A 455 -7.43 -8.28 -22.30
N LEU A 456 -7.78 -7.23 -23.03
CA LEU A 456 -8.04 -5.90 -22.51
C LEU A 456 -9.53 -5.59 -22.66
N ILE A 457 -10.22 -5.37 -21.54
CA ILE A 457 -11.66 -5.09 -21.54
C ILE A 457 -11.91 -3.69 -22.11
N ASP A 458 -12.68 -3.62 -23.20
CA ASP A 458 -13.19 -2.36 -23.74
C ASP A 458 -14.47 -1.92 -22.99
N SER A 459 -15.34 -2.87 -22.65
CA SER A 459 -16.54 -2.61 -21.83
C SER A 459 -17.12 -3.89 -21.23
N LEU A 460 -17.71 -3.81 -20.04
CA LEU A 460 -18.55 -4.85 -19.45
C LEU A 460 -19.88 -4.22 -19.00
N SER A 461 -21.01 -4.75 -19.47
CA SER A 461 -22.35 -4.40 -18.95
C SER A 461 -23.01 -5.62 -18.32
N VAL A 462 -23.81 -5.39 -17.29
CA VAL A 462 -24.64 -6.41 -16.65
C VAL A 462 -26.04 -5.83 -16.50
N ASP A 463 -26.93 -6.27 -17.38
CA ASP A 463 -28.23 -5.66 -17.60
C ASP A 463 -29.34 -6.57 -17.09
N GLU A 464 -30.36 -6.00 -16.43
CA GLU A 464 -31.57 -6.73 -16.08
C GLU A 464 -32.39 -6.97 -17.35
N THR A 465 -32.85 -8.20 -17.52
CA THR A 465 -33.75 -8.54 -18.62
C THR A 465 -35.18 -8.08 -18.32
N ASP A 466 -36.07 -8.17 -19.31
CA ASP A 466 -37.50 -7.89 -19.14
C ASP A 466 -38.16 -8.78 -18.05
N ASN A 467 -37.50 -9.88 -17.67
CA ASN A 467 -37.88 -10.70 -16.53
C ASN A 467 -37.17 -10.19 -15.26
N ASN A 468 -37.94 -9.62 -14.33
CA ASN A 468 -37.43 -9.15 -13.03
C ASN A 468 -36.51 -10.19 -12.35
N ASN A 469 -35.40 -9.71 -11.80
CA ASN A 469 -34.35 -10.48 -11.12
C ASN A 469 -33.57 -11.47 -12.00
N VAL A 470 -33.64 -11.34 -13.32
CA VAL A 470 -32.84 -12.12 -14.28
C VAL A 470 -31.94 -11.18 -15.07
N TYR A 471 -30.66 -11.52 -15.19
CA TYR A 471 -29.60 -10.67 -15.71
C TYR A 471 -28.84 -11.33 -16.85
N GLU A 472 -28.30 -10.52 -17.76
CA GLU A 472 -27.39 -10.91 -18.84
C GLU A 472 -26.16 -9.99 -18.81
N ALA A 473 -24.96 -10.57 -18.94
CA ALA A 473 -23.72 -9.83 -19.03
C ALA A 473 -23.23 -9.77 -20.48
N THR A 474 -22.77 -8.59 -20.93
CA THR A 474 -22.11 -8.40 -22.22
C THR A 474 -20.68 -7.91 -21.98
N LEU A 475 -19.69 -8.73 -22.36
CA LEU A 475 -18.27 -8.40 -22.30
C LEU A 475 -17.75 -8.07 -23.69
N LYS A 476 -17.06 -6.93 -23.83
CA LYS A 476 -16.30 -6.55 -25.03
C LYS A 476 -14.83 -6.40 -24.68
N TYR A 477 -13.96 -7.01 -25.46
CA TYR A 477 -12.52 -6.95 -25.25
C TYR A 477 -11.76 -7.04 -26.56
N HIS A 478 -10.47 -6.70 -26.52
CA HIS A 478 -9.52 -7.01 -27.58
C HIS A 478 -8.32 -7.76 -27.03
N TYR A 479 -7.63 -8.51 -27.88
CA TYR A 479 -6.40 -9.20 -27.49
C TYR A 479 -5.27 -8.20 -27.31
N SER A 480 -4.46 -8.39 -26.26
CA SER A 480 -3.14 -7.77 -26.17
C SER A 480 -2.28 -8.27 -27.34
N GLN A 481 -1.42 -7.41 -27.90
CA GLN A 481 -0.60 -7.76 -29.07
C GLN A 481 0.53 -8.76 -28.77
N GLU A 482 0.71 -9.17 -27.50
CA GLU A 482 1.70 -10.16 -27.09
C GLU A 482 1.02 -11.42 -26.50
N PRO A 483 1.43 -12.64 -26.91
CA PRO A 483 1.07 -13.87 -26.20
C PRO A 483 1.59 -13.81 -24.76
N SER A 484 0.75 -14.20 -23.81
CA SER A 484 1.09 -14.19 -22.39
C SER A 484 2.11 -15.29 -22.07
N ILE A 485 3.19 -14.93 -21.37
CA ILE A 485 4.00 -15.90 -20.62
C ILE A 485 3.29 -16.06 -19.28
N ILE A 486 2.67 -17.22 -19.05
CA ILE A 486 1.98 -17.57 -17.79
C ILE A 486 2.99 -18.08 -16.76
#